data_AF-A0A4P5VTB9-F1
#
_entry.id   AF-A0A4P5VTB9-F1
#
_cell.length_a   1.000
_cell.length_b   1.000
_cell.length_c   1.000
_cell.angle_alpha   90.00
_cell.angle_beta   90.00
_cell.angle_gamma   90.00
#
_symmetry.space_group_name_H-M   'P 1'
#
loop_
_entity.id
_entity.type
_entity.pdbx_description
1 polymer ?
#
loop_
_entity_poly.entity_id
_entity_poly.type
_entity_poly.pdbx_seq_one_letter_code
_entity_poly.pdbx_strand_id
1 'polypeptide(L)'
;MIHLFLGVPLVTAGGFSAYSYDPNYNERGETMYQLGGAAFVDGPALRLSEFDLRVFGGVNHETMRYEAPGLDFDGTTWTGELEIGPRWRFGVGFVEFGLGAHARLGLPDLADAALVMGLGSHSMLGVELGEGKLHTLLGLRFGWTFSSSYASGNILQGDDTLSWDWSAPSGRALACVGLGFGG
;
A
#
# COMPACT_ATOMS: atom_id res chain seq x y z
N MET A 1 -14.15 -19.35 -5.37
CA MET A 1 -13.71 -18.52 -4.25
C MET A 1 -12.44 -17.72 -4.49
N ILE A 2 -12.06 -17.33 -5.72
CA ILE A 2 -10.93 -16.40 -5.94
C ILE A 2 -11.50 -14.99 -6.04
N HIS A 3 -10.90 -13.97 -5.41
CA HIS A 3 -11.31 -12.58 -5.65
C HIS A 3 -10.19 -11.75 -6.24
N LEU A 4 -10.61 -10.74 -7.00
CA LEU A 4 -9.78 -9.69 -7.56
C LEU A 4 -10.31 -8.37 -7.04
N PHE A 5 -9.45 -7.53 -6.46
CA PHE A 5 -9.82 -6.22 -5.93
C PHE A 5 -8.96 -5.12 -6.53
N LEU A 6 -9.57 -3.95 -6.67
CA LEU A 6 -8.93 -2.68 -6.90
C LEU A 6 -9.13 -1.81 -5.66
N GLY A 7 -8.04 -1.22 -5.18
CA GLY A 7 -8.01 -0.36 -4.01
C GLY A 7 -7.62 1.06 -4.38
N VAL A 8 -8.30 2.05 -3.79
CA VAL A 8 -7.91 3.46 -3.83
C VAL A 8 -7.50 3.88 -2.42
N PRO A 9 -6.35 4.56 -2.25
CA PRO A 9 -5.90 5.02 -0.95
C PRO A 9 -6.84 6.07 -0.36
N LEU A 10 -7.21 5.86 0.90
CA LEU A 10 -7.92 6.83 1.72
C LEU A 10 -6.93 7.62 2.58
N VAL A 11 -6.00 6.90 3.21
CA VAL A 11 -4.98 7.46 4.09
C VAL A 11 -3.72 6.61 3.97
N THR A 12 -2.58 7.27 3.85
CA THR A 12 -1.25 6.66 3.95
C THR A 12 -0.48 7.37 5.07
N ALA A 13 0.19 6.60 5.92
CA ALA A 13 0.99 7.12 7.02
C ALA A 13 2.34 6.40 7.06
N GLY A 14 3.43 7.16 7.18
CA GLY A 14 4.79 6.64 7.04
C GLY A 14 5.09 6.15 5.62
N GLY A 15 6.18 5.42 5.44
CA GLY A 15 6.65 5.03 4.12
C GLY A 15 7.63 6.06 3.59
N PHE A 16 7.35 6.65 2.42
CA PHE A 16 8.25 7.64 1.81
C PHE A 16 7.92 9.05 2.24
N SER A 17 8.94 9.84 2.56
CA SER A 17 8.85 11.27 2.80
C SER A 17 10.03 11.99 2.14
N ALA A 18 9.76 13.16 1.57
CA ALA A 18 10.76 14.08 1.06
C ALA A 18 10.62 15.42 1.79
N TYR A 19 11.74 16.08 2.10
CA TYR A 19 11.78 17.33 2.82
C TYR A 19 13.09 18.09 2.56
N SER A 20 13.05 19.41 2.60
CA SER A 20 14.24 20.26 2.54
C SER A 20 14.72 20.60 3.96
N TYR A 21 16.04 20.57 4.18
CA TYR A 21 16.65 21.05 5.42
C TYR A 21 16.93 22.57 5.41
N ASP A 22 16.72 23.26 4.29
CA ASP A 22 16.90 24.71 4.24
C ASP A 22 15.76 25.39 5.03
N PRO A 23 16.06 26.04 6.17
CA PRO A 23 15.04 26.69 6.99
C PRO A 23 14.27 27.80 6.26
N ASN A 24 14.79 28.34 5.16
CA ASN A 24 14.12 29.36 4.35
C ASN A 24 13.04 28.79 3.41
N TYR A 25 12.96 27.46 3.23
CA TYR A 25 11.98 26.83 2.35
C TYR A 25 10.61 26.61 3.01
N ASN A 26 10.58 26.37 4.33
CA ASN A 26 9.33 26.21 5.09
C ASN A 26 8.40 27.45 5.00
N GLU A 27 8.93 28.62 4.66
CA GLU A 27 8.15 29.87 4.51
C GLU A 27 7.65 30.11 3.07
N ARG A 28 8.04 29.28 2.10
CA ARG A 28 7.86 29.53 0.65
C ARG A 28 6.73 28.75 -0.02
N GLY A 29 5.95 27.98 0.73
CA GLY A 29 4.78 27.26 0.22
C GLY A 29 5.15 25.94 -0.44
N GLU A 30 5.42 24.95 0.39
CA GLU A 30 5.63 23.58 -0.06
C GLU A 30 4.29 22.92 -0.39
N THR A 31 4.25 22.16 -1.48
CA THR A 31 3.08 21.34 -1.80
C THR A 31 3.50 19.89 -1.98
N MET A 32 2.80 18.99 -1.28
CA MET A 32 2.98 17.55 -1.42
C MET A 32 1.71 16.93 -1.99
N TYR A 33 1.85 16.23 -3.11
CA TYR A 33 0.80 15.43 -3.71
C TYR A 33 1.12 13.96 -3.54
N GLN A 34 0.14 13.16 -3.10
CA GLN A 34 0.25 11.71 -3.09
C GLN A 34 -0.91 11.12 -3.86
N LEU A 35 -0.59 10.29 -4.86
CA LEU A 35 -1.54 9.54 -5.65
C LEU A 35 -1.16 8.07 -5.58
N GLY A 36 -2.14 7.19 -5.54
CA GLY A 36 -1.85 5.77 -5.48
C GLY A 36 -3.03 4.91 -5.86
N GLY A 37 -2.77 3.62 -5.93
CA GLY A 37 -3.75 2.62 -6.25
C GLY A 37 -3.15 1.24 -6.01
N ALA A 38 -4.03 0.27 -5.81
CA ALA A 38 -3.60 -1.08 -5.53
C ALA A 38 -4.48 -2.10 -6.24
N ALA A 39 -3.88 -3.26 -6.53
CA ALA A 39 -4.56 -4.42 -7.04
C ALA A 39 -4.23 -5.62 -6.14
N PHE A 40 -5.25 -6.38 -5.77
CA PHE A 40 -5.12 -7.53 -4.90
C PHE A 40 -5.83 -8.74 -5.49
N VAL A 41 -5.26 -9.91 -5.24
CA VAL A 41 -5.86 -11.20 -5.53
C VAL A 41 -5.80 -12.05 -4.28
N ASP A 42 -6.85 -12.81 -4.02
CA ASP A 42 -6.85 -13.75 -2.92
C ASP A 42 -7.62 -15.02 -3.27
N GLY A 43 -7.23 -16.12 -2.64
CA GLY A 43 -7.82 -17.43 -2.90
C GLY A 43 -7.73 -18.36 -1.69
N PRO A 44 -8.61 -19.37 -1.61
CA PRO A 44 -8.63 -20.31 -0.51
C PRO A 44 -7.45 -21.28 -0.61
N ALA A 45 -6.66 -21.40 0.46
CA ALA A 45 -5.77 -22.53 0.69
C ALA A 45 -6.55 -23.70 1.32
N LEU A 46 -7.48 -23.40 2.22
CA LEU A 46 -8.35 -24.38 2.89
C LEU A 46 -9.71 -23.73 3.14
N ARG A 47 -10.81 -24.44 2.85
CA ARG A 47 -12.17 -24.00 3.19
C ARG A 47 -12.78 -24.90 4.25
N LEU A 48 -13.31 -24.28 5.29
CA LEU A 48 -14.20 -24.85 6.29
C LEU A 48 -15.50 -24.03 6.30
N SER A 49 -16.53 -24.49 6.99
CA SER A 49 -17.90 -23.93 6.91
C SER A 49 -17.96 -22.39 6.82
N GLU A 50 -17.56 -21.71 7.90
CA GLU A 50 -17.57 -20.24 8.01
C GLU A 50 -16.16 -19.62 8.00
N PHE A 51 -15.15 -20.47 7.83
CA PHE A 51 -13.74 -20.13 7.96
C PHE A 51 -12.99 -20.57 6.71
N ASP A 52 -12.27 -19.65 6.09
CA ASP A 52 -11.34 -19.96 5.00
C ASP A 52 -9.93 -19.56 5.42
N LEU A 53 -8.97 -20.47 5.29
CA LEU A 53 -7.56 -20.07 5.24
C LEU A 53 -7.26 -19.63 3.81
N ARG A 54 -6.67 -18.46 3.64
CA ARG A 54 -6.51 -17.82 2.34
C ARG A 54 -5.09 -17.34 2.13
N VAL A 55 -4.68 -17.36 0.86
CA VAL A 55 -3.44 -16.75 0.39
C VAL A 55 -3.78 -15.47 -0.34
N PHE A 56 -3.03 -14.43 -0.04
CA PHE A 56 -3.22 -13.07 -0.51
C PHE A 56 -1.99 -12.64 -1.27
N GLY A 57 -2.20 -12.08 -2.45
CA GLY A 57 -1.18 -11.43 -3.25
C GLY A 57 -1.63 -10.03 -3.61
N GLY A 58 -0.72 -9.06 -3.62
CA GLY A 58 -1.08 -7.70 -3.97
C GLY A 58 0.08 -6.88 -4.47
N VAL A 59 -0.26 -5.82 -5.20
CA VAL A 59 0.67 -4.74 -5.53
C VAL A 59 -0.02 -3.43 -5.22
N ASN A 60 0.66 -2.58 -4.44
CA ASN A 60 0.29 -1.20 -4.21
C ASN A 60 1.32 -0.29 -4.87
N HIS A 61 0.84 0.83 -5.41
CA HIS A 61 1.64 1.86 -6.04
C HIS A 61 1.30 3.21 -5.43
N GLU A 62 2.32 3.98 -5.08
CA GLU A 62 2.20 5.34 -4.55
C GLU A 62 3.22 6.22 -5.26
N THR A 63 2.74 7.31 -5.87
CA THR A 63 3.57 8.40 -6.38
C THR A 63 3.42 9.58 -5.44
N MET A 64 4.54 10.18 -5.09
CA MET A 64 4.64 11.43 -4.36
C MET A 64 5.25 12.47 -5.27
N ARG A 65 4.71 13.68 -5.25
CA ARG A 65 5.36 14.86 -5.80
C ARG A 65 5.56 15.88 -4.71
N TYR A 66 6.78 16.40 -4.60
CA TYR A 66 7.14 17.50 -3.73
C TYR A 66 7.53 18.69 -4.61
N GLU A 67 6.79 19.79 -4.46
CA GLU A 67 7.05 21.03 -5.17
C GLU A 67 7.39 22.14 -4.18
N ALA A 68 8.53 22.79 -4.42
CA ALA A 68 8.94 24.03 -3.77
C ALA A 68 9.65 24.96 -4.77
N PRO A 69 9.81 26.27 -4.51
CA PRO A 69 10.42 27.16 -5.48
C PRO A 69 11.86 26.75 -5.85
N GLY A 70 12.09 26.29 -7.08
CA GLY A 70 13.41 25.80 -7.53
C GLY A 70 13.69 24.32 -7.27
N LEU A 71 12.76 23.60 -6.63
CA LEU A 71 12.85 22.19 -6.29
C LEU A 71 11.58 21.46 -6.75
N ASP A 72 11.71 20.51 -7.67
CA ASP A 72 10.62 19.62 -8.07
C ASP A 72 11.11 18.19 -8.00
N PHE A 73 10.39 17.37 -7.25
CA PHE A 73 10.81 16.01 -6.99
C PHE A 73 9.62 15.06 -7.09
N ASP A 74 9.81 14.03 -7.92
CA ASP A 74 8.89 12.90 -8.04
C ASP A 74 9.49 11.64 -7.43
N GLY A 75 8.79 11.04 -6.48
CA GLY A 75 9.13 9.76 -5.88
C GLY A 75 8.06 8.73 -6.18
N THR A 76 8.44 7.55 -6.67
CA THR A 76 7.49 6.45 -6.87
C THR A 76 7.85 5.27 -5.99
N THR A 77 6.85 4.65 -5.35
CA THR A 77 7.02 3.42 -4.59
C THR A 77 6.02 2.35 -5.00
N TRP A 78 6.50 1.11 -5.02
CA TRP A 78 5.76 -0.10 -5.32
C TRP A 78 5.91 -1.05 -4.14
N THR A 79 4.80 -1.57 -3.62
CA THR A 79 4.81 -2.58 -2.56
C THR A 79 4.12 -3.84 -3.07
N GLY A 80 4.89 -4.91 -3.26
CA GLY A 80 4.38 -6.26 -3.47
C GLY A 80 4.09 -6.93 -2.13
N GLU A 81 2.95 -7.60 -2.02
CA GLU A 81 2.49 -8.27 -0.79
C GLU A 81 2.23 -9.73 -1.09
N LEU A 82 2.71 -10.59 -0.20
CA LEU A 82 2.36 -12.00 -0.16
C LEU A 82 2.09 -12.41 1.29
N GLU A 83 0.85 -12.78 1.55
CA GLU A 83 0.38 -13.06 2.91
C GLU A 83 -0.50 -14.31 2.96
N ILE A 84 -0.63 -14.86 4.16
CA ILE A 84 -1.56 -15.95 4.45
C ILE A 84 -2.33 -15.61 5.72
N GLY A 85 -3.60 -15.99 5.76
CA GLY A 85 -4.35 -15.85 6.99
C GLY A 85 -5.84 -16.17 6.88
N PRO A 86 -6.55 -16.02 8.00
CA PRO A 86 -7.94 -16.43 8.12
C PRO A 86 -8.90 -15.38 7.55
N ARG A 87 -9.98 -15.88 6.94
CA ARG A 87 -11.20 -15.14 6.64
C ARG A 87 -12.40 -15.80 7.30
N TRP A 88 -13.18 -15.01 8.01
CA TRP A 88 -14.46 -15.42 8.59
C TRP A 88 -15.62 -14.78 7.84
N ARG A 89 -16.65 -15.58 7.58
CA ARG A 89 -17.86 -15.16 6.86
C ARG A 89 -19.06 -15.11 7.83
N PHE A 90 -19.86 -14.05 7.75
CA PHE A 90 -21.08 -13.87 8.54
C PHE A 90 -22.18 -13.23 7.69
N GLY A 91 -23.09 -14.07 7.18
CA GLY A 91 -24.07 -13.64 6.17
C GLY A 91 -23.37 -13.16 4.90
N VAL A 92 -23.67 -11.93 4.46
CA VAL A 92 -22.97 -11.27 3.34
C VAL A 92 -21.68 -10.58 3.75
N GLY A 93 -21.40 -10.48 5.06
CA GLY A 93 -20.21 -9.82 5.58
C GLY A 93 -19.02 -10.76 5.73
N PHE A 94 -17.82 -10.20 5.75
CA PHE A 94 -16.61 -10.93 6.10
C PHE A 94 -15.59 -10.04 6.81
N VAL A 95 -14.74 -10.70 7.60
CA VAL A 95 -13.52 -10.12 8.15
C VAL A 95 -12.35 -11.03 7.84
N GLU A 96 -11.21 -10.43 7.56
CA GLU A 96 -10.04 -11.11 7.07
C GLU A 96 -8.78 -10.49 7.66
N PHE A 97 -7.78 -11.32 7.91
CA PHE A 97 -6.47 -10.91 8.39
C PHE A 97 -5.41 -11.72 7.65
N GLY A 98 -4.33 -11.07 7.26
CA GLY A 98 -3.16 -11.71 6.68
C GLY A 98 -1.90 -11.29 7.42
N LEU A 99 -0.93 -12.19 7.41
CA LEU A 99 0.45 -11.92 7.81
C LEU A 99 1.38 -12.48 6.75
N GLY A 100 2.46 -11.77 6.46
CA GLY A 100 3.40 -12.23 5.45
C GLY A 100 4.55 -11.29 5.18
N ALA A 101 5.04 -11.37 3.94
CA ALA A 101 6.21 -10.65 3.48
C ALA A 101 5.80 -9.55 2.50
N HIS A 102 6.34 -8.35 2.73
CA HIS A 102 6.10 -7.18 1.90
C HIS A 102 7.43 -6.78 1.26
N ALA A 103 7.48 -6.81 -0.07
CA ALA A 103 8.61 -6.32 -0.84
C ALA A 103 8.32 -4.89 -1.30
N ARG A 104 9.11 -3.91 -0.87
CA ARG A 104 8.94 -2.51 -1.27
C ARG A 104 10.11 -2.08 -2.14
N LEU A 105 9.80 -1.68 -3.36
CA LEU A 105 10.71 -1.01 -4.27
C LEU A 105 10.33 0.47 -4.27
N GLY A 106 11.30 1.37 -4.18
CA GLY A 106 11.04 2.76 -4.48
C GLY A 106 12.15 3.38 -5.29
N LEU A 107 11.75 4.42 -6.01
CA LEU A 107 12.48 5.09 -7.06
C LEU A 107 12.37 6.60 -6.81
N PRO A 108 13.22 7.18 -5.94
CA PRO A 108 13.36 8.62 -5.86
C PRO A 108 13.95 9.16 -7.17
N ASP A 109 13.20 10.02 -7.85
CA ASP A 109 13.59 10.69 -9.11
C ASP A 109 14.08 9.75 -10.23
N LEU A 110 13.63 8.48 -10.22
CA LEU A 110 13.99 7.41 -11.16
C LEU A 110 15.49 7.09 -11.31
N ALA A 111 16.37 7.74 -10.54
CA ALA A 111 17.83 7.60 -10.65
C ALA A 111 18.39 6.53 -9.71
N ASP A 112 17.82 6.44 -8.50
CA ASP A 112 18.22 5.47 -7.49
C ASP A 112 17.08 4.50 -7.20
N ALA A 113 17.40 3.22 -7.03
CA ALA A 113 16.44 2.19 -6.67
C ALA A 113 16.86 1.53 -5.36
N ALA A 114 15.95 1.46 -4.41
CA ALA A 114 16.14 0.64 -3.21
C ALA A 114 15.01 -0.39 -3.10
N LEU A 115 15.40 -1.62 -2.81
CA LEU A 115 14.50 -2.75 -2.58
C LEU A 115 14.62 -3.18 -1.14
N VAL A 116 13.49 -3.41 -0.50
CA VAL A 116 13.45 -3.82 0.88
C VAL A 116 12.41 -4.89 1.10
N MET A 117 12.70 -5.77 2.04
CA MET A 117 11.82 -6.82 2.51
C MET A 117 11.44 -6.52 3.94
N GLY A 118 10.15 -6.42 4.21
CA GLY A 118 9.59 -6.29 5.55
C GLY A 118 8.62 -7.41 5.85
N LEU A 119 8.31 -7.55 7.14
CA LEU A 119 7.12 -8.28 7.55
C LEU A 119 5.93 -7.33 7.45
N GLY A 120 4.78 -7.86 7.10
CA GLY A 120 3.59 -7.06 7.02
C GLY A 120 2.33 -7.83 7.37
N SER A 121 1.25 -7.07 7.46
CA SER A 121 -0.07 -7.58 7.70
C SER A 121 -1.09 -6.80 6.88
N HIS A 122 -2.20 -7.45 6.59
CA HIS A 122 -3.41 -6.74 6.25
C HIS A 122 -4.57 -7.18 7.13
N SER A 123 -5.56 -6.30 7.21
CA SER A 123 -6.89 -6.60 7.69
C SER A 123 -7.89 -6.10 6.66
N MET A 124 -8.94 -6.87 6.39
CA MET A 124 -10.03 -6.43 5.53
C MET A 124 -11.37 -6.65 6.22
N LEU A 125 -12.22 -5.63 6.14
CA LEU A 125 -13.64 -5.71 6.48
C LEU A 125 -14.42 -5.45 5.20
N GLY A 126 -15.34 -6.34 4.84
CA GLY A 126 -16.08 -6.19 3.61
C GLY A 126 -17.42 -6.90 3.58
N VAL A 127 -18.09 -6.70 2.46
CA VAL A 127 -19.32 -7.37 2.07
C VAL A 127 -19.14 -8.02 0.71
N GLU A 128 -19.77 -9.17 0.53
CA GLU A 128 -19.83 -9.92 -0.70
C GLU A 128 -21.30 -9.99 -1.14
N LEU A 129 -21.59 -9.41 -2.31
CA LEU A 129 -22.93 -9.22 -2.85
C LEU A 129 -23.09 -10.03 -4.13
N GLY A 130 -24.28 -10.61 -4.32
CA GLY A 130 -24.64 -11.37 -5.51
C GLY A 130 -24.74 -12.87 -5.26
N GLU A 131 -25.40 -13.55 -6.19
CA GLU A 131 -25.67 -14.99 -6.17
C GLU A 131 -24.99 -15.67 -7.37
N GLY A 132 -24.54 -16.91 -7.21
CA GLY A 132 -24.04 -17.73 -8.31
C GLY A 132 -22.52 -17.83 -8.38
N LYS A 133 -21.94 -17.59 -9.56
CA LYS A 133 -20.50 -17.78 -9.83
C LYS A 133 -19.71 -16.47 -9.83
N LEU A 134 -20.41 -15.33 -9.80
CA LEU A 134 -19.84 -13.99 -9.82
C LEU A 134 -20.41 -13.20 -8.65
N HIS A 135 -19.52 -12.68 -7.83
CA HIS A 135 -19.87 -11.87 -6.66
C HIS A 135 -19.18 -10.52 -6.76
N THR A 136 -19.80 -9.47 -6.24
CA THR A 136 -19.19 -8.16 -6.07
C THR A 136 -18.69 -8.03 -4.65
N LEU A 137 -17.48 -7.54 -4.47
CA LEU A 137 -16.91 -7.31 -3.16
C LEU A 137 -16.69 -5.82 -2.95
N LEU A 138 -17.07 -5.33 -1.77
CA LEU A 138 -16.82 -3.96 -1.33
C LEU A 138 -16.23 -4.04 0.06
N GLY A 139 -15.16 -3.29 0.33
CA GLY A 139 -14.56 -3.32 1.66
C GLY A 139 -13.52 -2.26 1.91
N LEU A 140 -13.06 -2.24 3.16
CA LEU A 140 -11.94 -1.45 3.63
C LEU A 140 -10.79 -2.39 3.94
N ARG A 141 -9.64 -2.14 3.31
CA ARG A 141 -8.40 -2.87 3.56
C ARG A 141 -7.44 -1.96 4.31
N PHE A 142 -6.86 -2.47 5.38
CA PHE A 142 -5.79 -1.84 6.14
C PHE A 142 -4.53 -2.67 5.92
N GLY A 143 -3.43 -2.05 5.53
CA GLY A 143 -2.14 -2.71 5.35
C GLY A 143 -1.09 -2.07 6.24
N TRP A 144 -0.25 -2.89 6.89
CA TRP A 144 0.86 -2.46 7.72
C TRP A 144 2.14 -3.13 7.27
N THR A 145 3.22 -2.37 7.19
CA THR A 145 4.55 -2.90 6.90
C THR A 145 5.52 -2.48 8.00
N PHE A 146 6.17 -3.47 8.61
CA PHE A 146 7.10 -3.34 9.71
C PHE A 146 8.52 -3.69 9.24
N SER A 147 9.47 -2.79 9.48
CA SER A 147 10.92 -3.06 9.37
C SER A 147 11.71 -1.93 10.04
N SER A 148 13.04 -1.96 10.00
CA SER A 148 13.89 -0.80 10.31
C SER A 148 13.78 0.27 9.21
N SER A 149 14.08 1.54 9.53
CA SER A 149 14.22 2.60 8.53
C SER A 149 15.08 2.12 7.36
N TYR A 150 14.57 2.32 6.15
CA TYR A 150 14.86 1.41 5.06
C TYR A 150 15.95 1.92 4.12
N ALA A 151 15.91 3.21 3.82
CA ALA A 151 16.87 3.93 2.98
C ALA A 151 16.60 5.42 3.15
N SER A 152 17.67 6.21 3.15
CA SER A 152 17.58 7.65 3.06
C SER A 152 18.69 8.18 2.18
N GLY A 153 18.46 9.34 1.60
CA GLY A 153 19.40 9.94 0.67
C GLY A 153 19.18 11.43 0.54
N ASN A 154 20.12 12.05 -0.16
CA ASN A 154 20.06 13.45 -0.53
C ASN A 154 20.17 13.56 -2.04
N ILE A 155 19.34 14.40 -2.64
CA ILE A 155 19.39 14.75 -4.06
C ILE A 155 19.75 16.23 -4.14
N LEU A 156 20.75 16.53 -4.95
CA LEU A 156 21.16 17.91 -5.25
C LEU A 156 20.42 18.38 -6.50
N GLN A 157 19.64 19.44 -6.38
CA GLN A 157 18.99 20.10 -7.50
C GLN A 157 19.43 21.56 -7.53
N GLY A 158 20.39 21.88 -8.40
CA GLY A 158 21.04 23.19 -8.39
C GLY A 158 21.87 23.39 -7.12
N ASP A 159 21.61 24.48 -6.39
CA ASP A 159 22.26 24.80 -5.12
C ASP A 159 21.52 24.20 -3.91
N ASP A 160 20.33 23.62 -4.13
CA ASP A 160 19.46 23.12 -3.08
C ASP A 160 19.67 21.60 -2.84
N THR A 161 19.50 21.19 -1.59
CA THR A 161 19.57 19.78 -1.18
C THR A 161 18.20 19.32 -0.69
N LEU A 162 17.62 18.35 -1.38
CA LEU A 162 16.43 17.64 -0.93
C LEU A 162 16.84 16.37 -0.21
N SER A 163 16.35 16.17 1.00
CA SER A 163 16.49 14.91 1.73
C SER A 163 15.24 14.05 1.55
N TRP A 164 15.44 12.75 1.43
CA TRP A 164 14.35 11.78 1.41
C TRP A 164 14.63 10.63 2.35
N ASP A 165 13.55 10.08 2.92
CA ASP A 165 13.60 8.96 3.85
C ASP A 165 12.47 7.96 3.60
N TRP A 166 12.79 6.68 3.75
CA TRP A 166 11.83 5.60 3.94
C TRP A 166 11.73 5.25 5.41
N SER A 167 10.70 5.79 6.04
CA SER A 167 10.39 5.56 7.43
C SER A 167 9.53 4.31 7.61
N ALA A 168 10.00 3.46 8.52
CA ALA A 168 9.21 2.38 9.09
C ALA A 168 8.75 2.77 10.50
N PRO A 169 7.59 2.27 10.98
CA PRO A 169 6.60 1.48 10.25
C PRO A 169 5.78 2.33 9.27
N SER A 170 5.15 1.69 8.28
CA SER A 170 4.20 2.34 7.37
C SER A 170 2.84 1.65 7.42
N GLY A 171 1.78 2.44 7.30
CA GLY A 171 0.40 1.98 7.36
C GLY A 171 -0.43 2.63 6.26
N ARG A 172 -1.43 1.91 5.77
CA ARG A 172 -2.34 2.41 4.73
C ARG A 172 -3.75 1.90 4.92
N ALA A 173 -4.72 2.73 4.57
CA ALA A 173 -6.13 2.37 4.49
C ALA A 173 -6.61 2.58 3.05
N LEU A 174 -7.26 1.57 2.48
CA LEU A 174 -7.74 1.54 1.11
C LEU A 174 -9.24 1.26 1.08
N ALA A 175 -9.98 1.97 0.23
CA ALA A 175 -11.31 1.57 -0.18
C ALA A 175 -11.19 0.60 -1.36
N CYS A 176 -11.77 -0.59 -1.23
CA CYS A 176 -11.65 -1.66 -2.20
C CYS A 176 -12.99 -2.00 -2.87
N VAL A 177 -12.96 -2.21 -4.18
CA VAL A 177 -14.03 -2.84 -4.96
C VAL A 177 -13.45 -4.02 -5.73
N GLY A 178 -14.19 -5.12 -5.80
CA GLY A 178 -13.69 -6.33 -6.43
C GLY A 178 -14.76 -7.25 -6.98
N LEU A 179 -14.29 -8.29 -7.64
CA LEU A 179 -15.09 -9.37 -8.19
C LEU A 179 -14.60 -10.71 -7.63
N GLY A 180 -15.55 -11.53 -7.22
CA GLY A 180 -15.35 -12.90 -6.77
C GLY A 180 -15.76 -13.88 -7.85
N PHE A 181 -14.91 -14.87 -8.10
CA PHE A 181 -15.12 -15.90 -9.11
C PHE A 181 -15.16 -17.29 -8.50
N GLY A 182 -16.19 -18.04 -8.88
CA GLY A 182 -16.34 -19.49 -8.70
C GLY A 182 -17.08 -19.90 -7.42
N GLY A 183 -17.91 -20.95 -7.55
CA GLY A 183 -18.53 -21.69 -6.43
C GLY A 183 -17.52 -22.61 -5.77
#